data_AF-A0A268FEI1-F1
#
_entry.id   AF-A0A268FEI1-F1
#
_cell.length_a   1.000
_cell.length_b   1.000
_cell.length_c   1.000
_cell.angle_alpha   90.00
_cell.angle_beta   90.00
_cell.angle_gamma   90.00
#
_symmetry.space_group_name_H-M   'P 1'
#
loop_
_entity.id
_entity.type
_entity.pdbx_description
1 polymer ?
#
loop_
_entity_poly.entity_id
_entity_poly.type
_entity_poly.pdbx_seq_one_letter_code
_entity_poly.pdbx_strand_id
1 'polypeptide(L)'
;MKLKYQIIIDDIKSKILSGDYQVGEQIPTESILQEMYKVSRHTVRKAILELSNDGFLRSEKGSGTYVSNYYQLKGNGKSKRKTIGVITTYISDYIFPSIIRGIESRLNAEDYSLLLASTNNDVEQEKKALEMMLAFGVDGLIVEPTKSNLYNPNIAYYLAFKEQDVPFIMVNAYYEELEVPFFCLDDVKSSYLATNELIAKGHTKIGLIAKMDDLQGKFRMKGYIKALGEAKLRFQAEHVYSFTTETKPDLKVKLKEFLHENMDGMTAIVCYNDEVALEVVNVCRKLNIAIPDQLSVIGQDNSYMAKNANIKLTTLTHPQEKMGHDAAEWIIRKLQGKKDLKNENYYQPELIQGETVKDLTEDAEGRFW
;
A
#
# COMPACT_ATOMS: atom_id res chain seq x y z
N MET A 1 -39.02 -22.00 7.22
CA MET A 1 -39.79 -21.58 8.41
C MET A 1 -39.08 -20.39 9.03
N LYS A 2 -39.72 -19.21 9.13
CA LYS A 2 -39.05 -18.01 9.67
C LYS A 2 -38.77 -18.20 11.16
N LEU A 3 -37.58 -17.83 11.63
CA LEU A 3 -37.22 -17.95 13.05
C LEU A 3 -38.11 -17.02 13.88
N LYS A 4 -38.57 -17.49 15.05
CA LYS A 4 -39.56 -16.77 15.87
C LYS A 4 -39.12 -15.37 16.31
N TYR A 5 -37.82 -15.13 16.51
CA TYR A 5 -37.32 -13.79 16.85
C TYR A 5 -37.37 -12.83 15.66
N GLN A 6 -37.22 -13.32 14.43
CA GLN A 6 -37.27 -12.50 13.22
C GLN A 6 -38.68 -11.92 13.00
N ILE A 7 -39.72 -12.67 13.35
CA ILE A 7 -41.11 -12.21 13.28
C ILE A 7 -41.32 -10.97 14.17
N ILE A 8 -40.70 -10.94 15.34
CA ILE A 8 -40.77 -9.82 16.29
C ILE A 8 -40.03 -8.60 15.73
N ILE A 9 -38.85 -8.82 15.14
CA ILE A 9 -38.04 -7.75 14.51
C ILE A 9 -38.83 -7.10 13.39
N ASP A 10 -39.40 -7.90 12.49
CA ASP A 10 -40.10 -7.40 11.31
C ASP A 10 -41.37 -6.63 11.69
N ASP A 11 -42.15 -7.13 12.65
CA ASP A 11 -43.39 -6.46 13.11
C ASP A 11 -43.08 -5.12 13.81
N ILE A 12 -42.12 -5.11 14.74
CA ILE A 12 -41.75 -3.87 15.45
C ILE A 12 -41.14 -2.84 14.48
N LYS A 13 -40.28 -3.26 13.54
CA LYS A 13 -39.77 -2.36 12.49
C LYS A 13 -40.91 -1.80 11.65
N SER A 14 -41.85 -2.64 11.23
CA SER A 14 -43.00 -2.19 10.44
C SER A 14 -43.81 -1.12 11.16
N LYS A 15 -44.09 -1.31 12.46
CA LYS A 15 -44.84 -0.35 13.29
C LYS A 15 -44.11 0.98 13.52
N ILE A 16 -42.79 0.94 13.66
CA ILE A 16 -41.98 2.17 13.75
C ILE A 16 -42.00 2.93 12.42
N LEU A 17 -41.89 2.21 11.29
CA LEU A 17 -41.86 2.81 9.96
C LEU A 17 -43.22 3.30 9.47
N SER A 18 -44.33 2.66 9.87
CA SER A 18 -45.70 3.12 9.61
C SER A 18 -46.10 4.31 10.48
N GLY A 19 -45.33 4.61 11.53
CA GLY A 19 -45.64 5.64 12.52
C GLY A 19 -46.58 5.19 13.64
N ASP A 20 -46.91 3.89 13.72
CA ASP A 20 -47.69 3.31 14.81
C ASP A 20 -46.95 3.37 16.15
N TYR A 21 -45.60 3.38 16.12
CA TYR A 21 -44.76 3.75 17.26
C TYR A 21 -43.93 4.99 16.96
N GLN A 22 -44.07 6.01 17.80
CA GLN A 22 -43.38 7.29 17.64
C GLN A 22 -42.00 7.29 18.32
N VAL A 23 -41.07 8.12 17.83
CA VAL A 23 -39.75 8.29 18.45
C VAL A 23 -39.90 8.75 19.89
N GLY A 24 -39.23 8.07 20.82
CA GLY A 24 -39.33 8.32 22.25
C GLY A 24 -40.46 7.55 22.96
N GLU A 25 -41.35 6.89 22.21
CA GLU A 25 -42.41 6.04 22.77
C GLU A 25 -41.83 4.75 23.35
N GLN A 26 -42.41 4.28 24.45
CA GLN A 26 -42.04 3.00 25.06
C GLN A 26 -42.74 1.86 24.34
N ILE A 27 -41.97 0.89 23.84
CA ILE A 27 -42.56 -0.34 23.29
C ILE A 27 -43.07 -1.25 24.42
N PRO A 28 -43.98 -2.21 24.13
CA PRO A 28 -44.44 -3.15 25.15
C PRO A 28 -43.27 -3.86 25.87
N THR A 29 -43.44 -4.11 27.16
CA THR A 29 -42.40 -4.74 28.00
C THR A 29 -42.09 -6.17 27.55
N GLU A 30 -40.93 -6.71 27.97
CA GLU A 30 -40.53 -8.09 27.62
C GLU A 30 -41.65 -9.10 27.91
N SER A 31 -42.36 -8.97 29.04
CA SER A 31 -43.45 -9.86 29.43
C SER A 31 -44.63 -9.79 28.47
N ILE A 32 -45.01 -8.57 28.05
CA ILE A 32 -46.12 -8.36 27.11
C ILE A 32 -45.75 -8.90 25.72
N LEU A 33 -44.52 -8.67 25.27
CA LEU A 33 -44.04 -9.22 23.99
C LEU A 33 -43.99 -10.75 24.01
N GLN A 34 -43.64 -11.38 25.14
CA GLN A 34 -43.69 -12.84 25.27
C GLN A 34 -45.11 -13.39 25.05
N GLU A 35 -46.13 -12.73 25.61
CA GLU A 35 -47.53 -13.10 25.46
C GLU A 35 -48.04 -12.86 24.03
N MET A 36 -47.76 -11.67 23.48
CA MET A 36 -48.20 -11.27 22.13
C MET A 36 -47.69 -12.23 21.05
N TYR A 37 -46.42 -12.61 21.11
CA TYR A 37 -45.79 -13.44 20.09
C TYR A 37 -45.73 -14.93 20.45
N LYS A 38 -46.17 -15.31 21.65
CA LYS A 38 -46.13 -16.69 22.18
C LYS A 38 -44.71 -17.29 22.09
N VAL A 39 -43.74 -16.55 22.63
CA VAL A 39 -42.30 -16.89 22.60
C VAL A 39 -41.67 -16.85 23.99
N SER A 40 -40.45 -17.41 24.11
CA SER A 40 -39.67 -17.31 25.34
C SER A 40 -39.07 -15.91 25.51
N ARG A 41 -38.77 -15.55 26.76
CA ARG A 41 -38.06 -14.32 27.13
C ARG A 41 -36.74 -14.15 26.37
N HIS A 42 -36.01 -15.25 26.15
CA HIS A 42 -34.75 -15.24 25.40
C HIS A 42 -34.96 -14.80 23.94
N THR A 43 -36.04 -15.24 23.30
CA THR A 43 -36.38 -14.85 21.93
C THR A 43 -36.70 -13.36 21.83
N VAL A 44 -37.46 -12.82 22.80
CA VAL A 44 -37.77 -11.38 22.88
C VAL A 44 -36.50 -10.56 23.10
N ARG A 45 -35.64 -10.96 24.04
CA ARG A 45 -34.37 -10.26 24.31
C ARG A 45 -33.45 -10.26 23.10
N LYS A 46 -33.37 -11.37 22.37
CA LYS A 46 -32.61 -11.44 21.12
C LYS A 46 -33.12 -10.43 20.09
N ALA A 47 -34.44 -10.35 19.90
CA ALA A 47 -35.06 -9.39 18.98
C ALA A 47 -34.82 -7.93 19.42
N ILE A 48 -34.98 -7.61 20.71
CA ILE A 48 -34.73 -6.26 21.24
C ILE A 48 -33.27 -5.86 21.07
N LEU A 49 -32.33 -6.78 21.33
CA LEU A 49 -30.90 -6.52 21.17
C LEU A 49 -30.57 -6.19 19.70
N GLU A 50 -31.11 -6.95 18.75
CA GLU A 50 -30.89 -6.73 17.33
C GLU A 50 -31.51 -5.42 16.84
N LEU A 51 -32.73 -5.11 17.27
CA LEU A 51 -33.39 -3.81 17.00
C LEU A 51 -32.64 -2.63 17.61
N SER A 52 -32.01 -2.83 18.77
CA SER A 52 -31.18 -1.80 19.41
C SER A 52 -29.87 -1.58 18.66
N ASN A 53 -29.23 -2.67 18.20
CA ASN A 53 -28.03 -2.60 17.35
C ASN A 53 -28.32 -1.89 16.02
N ASP A 54 -29.49 -2.15 15.44
CA ASP A 54 -29.96 -1.50 14.21
C ASP A 54 -30.39 -0.04 14.42
N GLY A 55 -30.43 0.44 15.67
CA GLY A 55 -30.77 1.82 16.02
C GLY A 55 -32.28 2.12 16.03
N PHE A 56 -33.14 1.11 15.93
CA PHE A 56 -34.59 1.26 16.03
C PHE A 56 -35.04 1.46 17.48
N LEU A 57 -34.32 0.85 18.45
CA LEU A 57 -34.67 0.89 19.86
C LEU A 57 -33.48 1.34 20.72
N ARG A 58 -33.78 1.83 21.93
CA ARG A 58 -32.81 2.07 23.00
C ARG A 58 -33.36 1.50 24.32
N SER A 59 -32.55 0.75 25.05
CA SER A 59 -32.93 0.24 26.37
C SER A 59 -32.38 1.12 27.47
N GLU A 60 -33.25 1.56 28.39
CA GLU A 60 -32.90 2.34 29.56
C GLU A 60 -33.04 1.48 30.81
N LYS A 61 -31.95 1.33 31.56
CA LYS A 61 -31.89 0.46 32.73
C LYS A 61 -32.93 0.87 33.77
N GLY A 62 -33.87 -0.03 34.05
CA GLY A 62 -34.95 0.18 35.04
C GLY A 62 -36.16 0.96 34.52
N SER A 63 -36.12 1.46 33.29
CA SER A 63 -37.15 2.34 32.71
C SER A 63 -37.90 1.67 31.55
N GLY A 64 -37.20 0.89 30.72
CA GLY A 64 -37.83 0.12 29.64
C GLY A 64 -37.06 0.17 28.34
N THR A 65 -37.73 -0.13 27.23
CA THR A 65 -37.17 -0.01 25.87
C THR A 65 -38.01 0.98 25.07
N TYR A 66 -37.35 1.94 24.44
CA TYR A 66 -37.97 3.07 23.76
C TYR A 66 -37.58 3.10 22.29
N VAL A 67 -38.46 3.62 21.44
CA VAL A 67 -38.14 3.87 20.03
C VAL A 67 -37.07 4.96 19.94
N SER A 68 -36.03 4.67 19.17
CA SER A 68 -34.96 5.62 18.86
C SER A 68 -35.13 6.15 17.44
N ASN A 69 -34.57 7.31 17.11
CA ASN A 69 -34.43 7.80 15.74
C ASN A 69 -33.05 7.52 15.12
N TYR A 70 -32.16 6.78 15.81
CA TYR A 70 -30.84 6.44 15.27
C TYR A 70 -30.93 5.62 13.97
N TYR A 71 -32.01 4.85 13.77
CA TYR A 71 -32.28 4.17 12.51
C TYR A 71 -32.52 5.14 11.34
N GLN A 72 -32.96 6.38 11.56
CA GLN A 72 -33.12 7.39 10.51
C GLN A 72 -31.77 8.01 10.12
N LEU A 73 -30.85 8.14 11.09
CA LEU A 73 -29.44 8.48 10.84
C LEU A 73 -28.71 7.36 10.09
N LYS A 74 -29.09 6.09 10.32
CA LYS A 74 -28.65 4.93 9.52
C LYS A 74 -29.45 4.72 8.23
N GLY A 75 -30.64 5.32 8.09
CA GLY A 75 -31.70 4.89 7.17
C GLY A 75 -32.10 5.91 6.11
N ASN A 76 -31.54 7.11 6.11
CA ASN A 76 -31.67 8.04 4.98
C ASN A 76 -30.49 7.88 3.98
N GLY A 77 -30.67 6.99 3.00
CA GLY A 77 -30.35 7.34 1.62
C GLY A 77 -28.90 7.39 1.14
N LYS A 78 -27.99 6.59 1.70
CA LYS A 78 -26.90 5.98 0.90
C LYS A 78 -26.84 4.51 1.30
N SER A 79 -26.65 3.61 0.33
CA SER A 79 -26.05 2.29 0.61
C SER A 79 -24.99 2.46 1.69
N LYS A 80 -24.93 1.57 2.71
CA LYS A 80 -23.87 1.61 3.74
C LYS A 80 -22.57 1.98 3.02
N ARG A 81 -21.97 3.12 3.41
CA ARG A 81 -20.82 3.69 2.71
C ARG A 81 -19.78 2.58 2.59
N LYS A 82 -19.55 2.08 1.38
CA LYS A 82 -18.68 0.92 1.18
C LYS A 82 -17.30 1.31 1.66
N THR A 83 -16.68 0.48 2.48
CA THR A 83 -15.38 0.77 3.09
C THR A 83 -14.31 -0.04 2.39
N ILE A 84 -13.32 0.66 1.83
CA ILE A 84 -12.15 0.04 1.23
C ILE A 84 -11.03 0.04 2.28
N GLY A 85 -10.56 -1.14 2.63
CA GLY A 85 -9.35 -1.32 3.43
C GLY A 85 -8.12 -1.01 2.60
N VAL A 86 -7.14 -0.33 3.19
CA VAL A 86 -5.83 -0.10 2.59
C VAL A 86 -4.77 -0.48 3.59
N ILE A 87 -3.91 -1.41 3.20
CA ILE A 87 -2.75 -1.84 3.98
C ILE A 87 -1.50 -1.40 3.22
N THR A 88 -0.68 -0.56 3.82
CA THR A 88 0.62 -0.15 3.26
C THR A 88 1.75 -0.49 4.22
N THR A 89 3.00 -0.52 3.75
CA THR A 89 4.15 -0.64 4.64
C THR A 89 4.29 0.60 5.51
N TYR A 90 4.25 1.79 4.92
CA TYR A 90 4.33 3.07 5.64
C TYR A 90 3.19 4.01 5.25
N ILE A 91 2.86 4.97 6.11
CA ILE A 91 1.78 5.95 5.86
C ILE A 91 2.36 7.33 5.51
N SER A 92 3.30 7.81 6.32
CA SER A 92 3.84 9.16 6.25
C SER A 92 5.13 9.28 5.45
N ASP A 93 5.73 8.15 5.07
CA ASP A 93 7.12 8.12 4.63
C ASP A 93 7.23 7.98 3.11
N TYR A 94 8.26 8.60 2.56
CA TYR A 94 8.65 8.44 1.15
C TYR A 94 7.51 8.61 0.14
N ILE A 95 7.21 7.59 -0.68
CA ILE A 95 6.20 7.65 -1.76
C ILE A 95 4.76 7.37 -1.31
N PHE A 96 4.58 6.85 -0.09
CA PHE A 96 3.27 6.38 0.39
C PHE A 96 2.21 7.46 0.52
N PRO A 97 2.51 8.68 1.01
CA PRO A 97 1.53 9.76 1.06
C PRO A 97 0.91 10.08 -0.31
N SER A 98 1.71 10.03 -1.38
CA SER A 98 1.23 10.27 -2.75
C SER A 98 0.32 9.14 -3.23
N ILE A 99 0.67 7.88 -2.96
CA ILE A 99 -0.15 6.72 -3.29
C ILE A 99 -1.49 6.79 -2.55
N ILE A 100 -1.46 7.04 -1.23
CA ILE A 100 -2.67 7.16 -0.39
C ILE A 100 -3.56 8.30 -0.88
N ARG A 101 -2.98 9.45 -1.25
CA ARG A 101 -3.73 10.59 -1.82
C ARG A 101 -4.46 10.18 -3.11
N GLY A 102 -3.80 9.42 -3.98
CA GLY A 102 -4.42 8.90 -5.20
C GLY A 102 -5.60 7.97 -4.92
N ILE A 103 -5.44 7.07 -3.95
CA ILE A 103 -6.53 6.19 -3.48
C ILE A 103 -7.68 7.03 -2.93
N GLU A 104 -7.40 7.90 -1.96
CA GLU A 104 -8.39 8.74 -1.29
C GLU A 104 -9.17 9.60 -2.29
N SER A 105 -8.47 10.28 -3.20
CA SER A 105 -9.09 11.14 -4.22
C SER A 105 -10.09 10.36 -5.08
N ARG A 106 -9.76 9.12 -5.45
CA ARG A 106 -10.65 8.30 -6.28
C ARG A 106 -11.83 7.75 -5.49
N LEU A 107 -11.61 7.27 -4.27
CA LEU A 107 -12.65 6.75 -3.39
C LEU A 107 -13.67 7.82 -3.00
N ASN A 108 -13.20 9.03 -2.67
CA ASN A 108 -14.06 10.15 -2.28
C ASN A 108 -14.98 10.60 -3.43
N ALA A 109 -14.56 10.47 -4.68
CA ALA A 109 -15.37 10.83 -5.84
C ALA A 109 -16.63 9.96 -6.01
N GLU A 110 -16.69 8.76 -5.39
CA GLU A 110 -17.82 7.82 -5.47
C GLU A 110 -18.40 7.49 -4.08
N ASP A 111 -18.14 8.36 -3.10
CA ASP A 111 -18.59 8.19 -1.72
C ASP A 111 -18.12 6.87 -1.05
N TYR A 112 -16.94 6.33 -1.34
CA TYR A 112 -16.37 5.20 -0.60
C TYR A 112 -15.60 5.67 0.64
N SER A 113 -15.66 4.94 1.75
CA SER A 113 -14.85 5.17 2.95
C SER A 113 -13.47 4.51 2.81
N LEU A 114 -12.46 5.08 3.45
CA LEU A 114 -11.11 4.51 3.55
C LEU A 114 -10.83 4.05 5.00
N LEU A 115 -10.43 2.79 5.17
CA LEU A 115 -9.86 2.28 6.43
C LEU A 115 -8.38 1.95 6.18
N LEU A 116 -7.48 2.65 6.86
CA LEU A 116 -6.03 2.57 6.62
C LEU A 116 -5.32 1.81 7.75
N ALA A 117 -4.35 0.97 7.40
CA ALA A 117 -3.41 0.33 8.32
C ALA A 117 -1.99 0.33 7.74
N SER A 118 -0.99 0.42 8.62
CA SER A 118 0.42 0.29 8.26
C SER A 118 1.03 -0.98 8.85
N THR A 119 1.88 -1.67 8.09
CA THR A 119 2.59 -2.86 8.56
C THR A 119 4.00 -2.56 9.07
N ASN A 120 4.56 -1.38 8.75
CA ASN A 120 5.98 -1.06 8.93
C ASN A 120 6.92 -2.11 8.31
N ASN A 121 6.45 -2.77 7.26
CA ASN A 121 7.09 -3.93 6.62
C ASN A 121 7.38 -5.09 7.61
N ASP A 122 6.54 -5.25 8.64
CA ASP A 122 6.59 -6.32 9.64
C ASP A 122 5.41 -7.31 9.50
N VAL A 123 5.70 -8.61 9.51
CA VAL A 123 4.71 -9.67 9.25
C VAL A 123 3.66 -9.82 10.36
N GLU A 124 4.00 -9.51 11.61
CA GLU A 124 3.03 -9.56 12.72
C GLU A 124 2.10 -8.35 12.70
N GLN A 125 2.61 -7.19 12.25
CA GLN A 125 1.76 -6.02 12.02
C GLN A 125 0.85 -6.20 10.80
N GLU A 126 1.33 -6.83 9.73
CA GLU A 126 0.48 -7.24 8.62
C GLU A 126 -0.67 -8.14 9.08
N LYS A 127 -0.37 -9.17 9.89
CA LYS A 127 -1.39 -10.05 10.48
C LYS A 127 -2.47 -9.25 11.22
N LYS A 128 -2.08 -8.35 12.11
CA LYS A 128 -3.01 -7.49 12.87
C LYS A 128 -3.85 -6.61 11.96
N ALA A 129 -3.24 -6.07 10.89
CA ALA A 129 -3.95 -5.26 9.90
C ALA A 129 -5.01 -6.10 9.17
N LEU A 130 -4.65 -7.29 8.71
CA LEU A 130 -5.58 -8.20 8.03
C LEU A 130 -6.72 -8.66 8.94
N GLU A 131 -6.43 -9.00 10.19
CA GLU A 131 -7.44 -9.32 11.22
C GLU A 131 -8.41 -8.17 11.45
N MET A 132 -7.89 -6.94 11.55
CA MET A 132 -8.72 -5.74 11.68
C MET A 132 -9.63 -5.54 10.47
N MET A 133 -9.11 -5.71 9.25
CA MET A 133 -9.89 -5.55 8.02
C MET A 133 -11.01 -6.60 7.91
N LEU A 134 -10.74 -7.86 8.30
CA LEU A 134 -11.76 -8.91 8.38
C LEU A 134 -12.82 -8.61 9.45
N ALA A 135 -12.38 -8.21 10.65
CA ALA A 135 -13.29 -7.90 11.76
C ALA A 135 -14.19 -6.70 11.46
N PHE A 136 -13.68 -5.71 10.74
CA PHE A 136 -14.46 -4.55 10.30
C PHE A 136 -15.44 -4.89 9.16
N GLY A 137 -15.14 -5.92 8.36
CA GLY A 137 -15.92 -6.32 7.20
C GLY A 137 -15.81 -5.30 6.07
N VAL A 138 -14.58 -5.04 5.60
CA VAL A 138 -14.33 -4.15 4.45
C VAL A 138 -14.94 -4.73 3.16
N ASP A 139 -15.40 -3.84 2.28
CA ASP A 139 -16.01 -4.20 1.00
C ASP A 139 -14.98 -4.48 -0.09
N GLY A 140 -13.73 -4.02 0.08
CA GLY A 140 -12.62 -4.28 -0.82
C GLY A 140 -11.31 -3.92 -0.14
N LEU A 141 -10.19 -4.41 -0.68
CA LEU A 141 -8.89 -4.25 -0.04
C LEU A 141 -7.80 -3.89 -1.07
N ILE A 142 -7.01 -2.86 -0.78
CA ILE A 142 -5.79 -2.54 -1.51
C ILE A 142 -4.62 -2.86 -0.59
N VAL A 143 -3.66 -3.64 -1.05
CA VAL A 143 -2.55 -4.11 -0.22
C VAL A 143 -1.24 -3.78 -0.89
N GLU A 144 -0.36 -3.11 -0.19
CA GLU A 144 1.06 -3.24 -0.47
C GLU A 144 1.61 -4.44 0.32
N PRO A 145 2.16 -5.45 -0.36
CA PRO A 145 2.75 -6.60 0.30
C PRO A 145 3.86 -6.25 1.27
N THR A 146 3.82 -6.88 2.45
CA THR A 146 4.90 -6.86 3.43
C THR A 146 5.93 -7.93 3.12
N LYS A 147 7.21 -7.54 3.12
CA LYS A 147 8.37 -8.41 2.88
C LYS A 147 8.17 -9.33 1.66
N SER A 148 7.74 -8.76 0.54
CA SER A 148 7.25 -9.50 -0.64
C SER A 148 8.24 -10.48 -1.26
N ASN A 149 9.53 -10.36 -0.96
CA ASN A 149 10.55 -11.30 -1.43
C ASN A 149 10.85 -12.43 -0.43
N LEU A 150 10.04 -12.57 0.62
CA LEU A 150 10.10 -13.65 1.60
C LEU A 150 8.77 -14.41 1.62
N TYR A 151 8.81 -15.62 2.18
CA TYR A 151 7.60 -16.40 2.41
C TYR A 151 6.61 -15.64 3.29
N ASN A 152 5.36 -15.57 2.85
CA ASN A 152 4.30 -14.91 3.60
C ASN A 152 3.59 -15.88 4.58
N PRO A 153 3.70 -15.69 5.91
CA PRO A 153 3.00 -16.52 6.88
C PRO A 153 1.49 -16.22 6.98
N ASN A 154 1.02 -15.10 6.42
CA ASN A 154 -0.34 -14.57 6.53
C ASN A 154 -1.25 -14.92 5.35
N ILE A 155 -0.83 -15.82 4.44
CA ILE A 155 -1.59 -16.23 3.25
C ILE A 155 -3.04 -16.67 3.59
N ALA A 156 -3.25 -17.32 4.72
CA ALA A 156 -4.58 -17.77 5.15
C ALA A 156 -5.60 -16.61 5.24
N TYR A 157 -5.17 -15.41 5.65
CA TYR A 157 -6.07 -14.25 5.75
C TYR A 157 -6.46 -13.71 4.36
N TYR A 158 -5.53 -13.72 3.41
CA TYR A 158 -5.82 -13.36 2.01
C TYR A 158 -6.82 -14.34 1.37
N LEU A 159 -6.71 -15.64 1.68
CA LEU A 159 -7.68 -16.64 1.26
C LEU A 159 -9.05 -16.41 1.90
N ALA A 160 -9.11 -16.01 3.17
CA ALA A 160 -10.36 -15.67 3.85
C ALA A 160 -11.10 -14.49 3.17
N PHE A 161 -10.39 -13.49 2.65
CA PHE A 161 -11.02 -12.44 1.82
C PHE A 161 -11.60 -13.00 0.53
N LYS A 162 -10.90 -13.92 -0.15
CA LYS A 162 -11.43 -14.59 -1.35
C LYS A 162 -12.70 -15.39 -1.02
N GLU A 163 -12.72 -16.13 0.09
CA GLU A 163 -13.87 -16.92 0.54
C GLU A 163 -15.09 -16.06 0.87
N GLN A 164 -14.88 -14.81 1.29
CA GLN A 164 -15.94 -13.83 1.58
C GLN A 164 -16.32 -12.98 0.37
N ASP A 165 -15.82 -13.31 -0.83
CA ASP A 165 -16.02 -12.54 -2.07
C ASP A 165 -15.58 -11.06 -1.95
N VAL A 166 -14.62 -10.76 -1.07
CA VAL A 166 -14.04 -9.41 -0.92
C VAL A 166 -12.93 -9.26 -1.95
N PRO A 167 -13.11 -8.40 -2.99
CA PRO A 167 -12.08 -8.20 -3.99
C PRO A 167 -10.88 -7.46 -3.39
N PHE A 168 -9.68 -7.90 -3.76
CA PHE A 168 -8.47 -7.20 -3.39
C PHE A 168 -7.44 -7.15 -4.51
N ILE A 169 -6.61 -6.11 -4.46
CA ILE A 169 -5.56 -5.81 -5.44
C ILE A 169 -4.28 -5.41 -4.72
N MET A 170 -3.15 -5.78 -5.31
CA MET A 170 -1.84 -5.41 -4.78
C MET A 170 -1.19 -4.25 -5.51
N VAL A 171 -0.37 -3.47 -4.81
CA VAL A 171 0.38 -2.33 -5.36
C VAL A 171 1.85 -2.44 -5.00
N ASN A 172 2.73 -1.88 -5.84
CA ASN A 172 4.21 -1.93 -5.78
C ASN A 172 4.82 -3.33 -5.91
N ALA A 173 4.24 -4.35 -5.28
CA ALA A 173 4.63 -5.74 -5.34
C ALA A 173 3.39 -6.64 -5.33
N TYR A 174 3.61 -7.95 -5.37
CA TYR A 174 2.59 -8.98 -5.16
C TYR A 174 3.21 -10.19 -4.44
N TYR A 175 2.39 -11.10 -3.92
CA TYR A 175 2.86 -12.39 -3.43
C TYR A 175 2.81 -13.42 -4.57
N GLU A 176 3.95 -14.03 -4.89
CA GLU A 176 4.06 -15.01 -5.99
C GLU A 176 3.17 -16.25 -5.73
N GLU A 177 2.83 -16.53 -4.47
CA GLU A 177 1.94 -17.60 -4.04
C GLU A 177 0.46 -17.33 -4.30
N LEU A 178 0.09 -16.09 -4.66
CA LEU A 178 -1.30 -15.67 -4.86
C LEU A 178 -1.56 -15.21 -6.30
N GLU A 179 -2.52 -15.85 -6.96
CA GLU A 179 -3.10 -15.34 -8.20
C GLU A 179 -4.09 -14.21 -7.87
N VAL A 180 -3.58 -12.98 -7.81
CA VAL A 180 -4.33 -11.77 -7.47
C VAL A 180 -3.93 -10.63 -8.40
N PRO A 181 -4.84 -9.69 -8.69
CA PRO A 181 -4.51 -8.56 -9.52
C PRO A 181 -3.47 -7.67 -8.83
N PHE A 182 -2.66 -6.97 -9.63
CA PHE A 182 -1.65 -6.05 -9.13
C PHE A 182 -1.34 -4.88 -10.08
N PHE A 183 -0.83 -3.81 -9.49
CA PHE A 183 -0.21 -2.68 -10.17
C PHE A 183 1.24 -2.50 -9.68
N CYS A 184 2.21 -2.73 -10.57
CA CYS A 184 3.64 -2.62 -10.27
C CYS A 184 4.33 -1.66 -11.25
N LEU A 185 5.46 -1.10 -10.85
CA LEU A 185 6.42 -0.55 -11.80
C LEU A 185 7.19 -1.71 -12.46
N ASP A 186 7.62 -1.55 -13.71
CA ASP A 186 8.61 -2.45 -14.29
C ASP A 186 10.00 -2.16 -13.69
N ASP A 187 10.25 -2.70 -12.50
CA ASP A 187 11.48 -2.49 -11.74
C ASP A 187 12.74 -3.06 -12.43
N VAL A 188 12.58 -4.12 -13.24
CA VAL A 188 13.66 -4.64 -14.07
C VAL A 188 14.05 -3.60 -15.10
N LYS A 189 13.08 -3.05 -15.84
CA LYS A 189 13.33 -1.99 -16.82
C LYS A 189 13.86 -0.73 -16.15
N SER A 190 13.35 -0.38 -14.97
CA SER A 190 13.76 0.83 -14.26
C SER A 190 15.25 0.84 -13.93
N SER A 191 15.75 -0.25 -13.33
CA SER A 191 17.18 -0.36 -13.02
C SER A 191 18.04 -0.64 -14.25
N TYR A 192 17.50 -1.32 -15.27
CA TYR A 192 18.17 -1.47 -16.55
C TYR A 192 18.43 -0.10 -17.21
N LEU A 193 17.43 0.78 -17.26
CA LEU A 193 17.58 2.14 -17.80
C LEU A 193 18.57 2.97 -16.97
N ALA A 194 18.48 2.91 -15.64
CA ALA A 194 19.44 3.58 -14.75
C ALA A 194 20.89 3.16 -15.04
N THR A 195 21.11 1.85 -15.14
CA THR A 195 22.45 1.29 -15.38
C THR A 195 22.94 1.62 -16.78
N ASN A 196 22.08 1.51 -17.79
CA ASN A 196 22.42 1.85 -19.17
C ASN A 196 22.74 3.33 -19.37
N GLU A 197 22.10 4.23 -18.64
CA GLU A 197 22.45 5.65 -18.67
C GLU A 197 23.92 5.87 -18.27
N LEU A 198 24.36 5.22 -17.19
CA LEU A 198 25.75 5.27 -16.73
C LEU A 198 26.70 4.66 -17.77
N ILE A 199 26.34 3.51 -18.33
CA ILE A 199 27.15 2.85 -19.37
C ILE A 199 27.28 3.72 -20.62
N ALA A 200 26.17 4.34 -21.06
CA ALA A 200 26.15 5.25 -22.21
C ALA A 200 27.07 6.47 -21.98
N LYS A 201 27.21 6.91 -20.73
CA LYS A 201 28.13 7.96 -20.28
C LYS A 201 29.56 7.49 -20.01
N GLY A 202 29.90 6.27 -20.42
CA GLY A 202 31.27 5.74 -20.35
C GLY A 202 31.64 5.08 -19.01
N HIS A 203 30.71 4.96 -18.06
CA HIS A 203 30.98 4.25 -16.81
C HIS A 203 31.06 2.73 -17.04
N THR A 204 32.18 2.13 -16.66
CA THR A 204 32.41 0.68 -16.74
C THR A 204 32.48 -0.01 -15.37
N LYS A 205 32.64 0.79 -14.32
CA LYS A 205 32.76 0.39 -12.92
C LYS A 205 31.58 0.96 -12.15
N ILE A 206 30.48 0.22 -12.15
CA ILE A 206 29.20 0.64 -11.58
C ILE A 206 28.91 -0.23 -10.37
N GLY A 207 28.50 0.37 -9.26
CA GLY A 207 27.99 -0.33 -8.08
C GLY A 207 26.47 -0.31 -7.99
N LEU A 208 25.95 -1.09 -7.04
CA LEU A 208 24.51 -1.17 -6.75
C LEU A 208 24.27 -1.13 -5.24
N ILE A 209 23.26 -0.39 -4.82
CA ILE A 209 22.67 -0.55 -3.49
C ILE A 209 21.27 -1.13 -3.65
N ALA A 210 21.02 -2.30 -3.06
CA ALA A 210 19.75 -3.03 -3.20
C ALA A 210 19.09 -3.31 -1.85
N LYS A 211 17.76 -3.31 -1.83
CA LYS A 211 16.96 -3.85 -0.72
C LYS A 211 16.61 -5.31 -1.00
N MET A 212 16.70 -6.19 -0.01
CA MET A 212 16.63 -7.65 -0.24
C MET A 212 15.32 -8.29 0.21
N ASP A 213 14.57 -7.63 1.07
CA ASP A 213 13.32 -8.14 1.64
C ASP A 213 12.07 -7.72 0.84
N ASP A 214 12.22 -7.12 -0.35
CA ASP A 214 11.10 -6.84 -1.26
C ASP A 214 11.41 -7.20 -2.73
N LEU A 215 10.35 -7.44 -3.51
CA LEU A 215 10.45 -7.84 -4.91
C LEU A 215 11.01 -6.72 -5.79
N GLN A 216 10.71 -5.47 -5.47
CA GLN A 216 11.22 -4.31 -6.21
C GLN A 216 12.75 -4.33 -6.22
N GLY A 217 13.40 -4.54 -5.07
CA GLY A 217 14.85 -4.63 -4.96
C GLY A 217 15.44 -5.82 -5.71
N LYS A 218 14.80 -7.00 -5.63
CA LYS A 218 15.17 -8.19 -6.44
C LYS A 218 15.10 -7.91 -7.94
N PHE A 219 14.06 -7.23 -8.41
CA PHE A 219 13.90 -6.89 -9.82
C PHE A 219 14.82 -5.76 -10.28
N ARG A 220 15.08 -4.75 -9.43
CA ARG A 220 16.08 -3.72 -9.71
C ARG A 220 17.49 -4.33 -9.82
N MET A 221 17.85 -5.29 -8.95
CA MET A 221 19.10 -6.07 -9.09
C MET A 221 19.17 -6.80 -10.44
N LYS A 222 18.07 -7.45 -10.85
CA LYS A 222 17.98 -8.13 -12.16
C LYS A 222 18.19 -7.18 -13.33
N GLY A 223 17.60 -5.97 -13.28
CA GLY A 223 17.78 -4.93 -14.29
C GLY A 223 19.24 -4.47 -14.43
N TYR A 224 19.89 -4.23 -13.29
CA TYR A 224 21.31 -3.88 -13.22
C TYR A 224 22.22 -4.97 -13.83
N ILE A 225 22.05 -6.23 -13.42
CA ILE A 225 22.83 -7.35 -13.95
C ILE A 225 22.61 -7.50 -15.46
N LYS A 226 21.37 -7.33 -15.93
CA LYS A 226 21.04 -7.41 -17.35
C LYS A 226 21.80 -6.35 -18.17
N ALA A 227 21.79 -5.09 -17.73
CA ALA A 227 22.49 -3.99 -18.39
C ALA A 227 24.01 -4.25 -18.49
N LEU A 228 24.64 -4.66 -17.37
CA LEU A 228 26.05 -5.02 -17.37
C LEU A 228 26.36 -6.18 -18.33
N GLY A 229 25.53 -7.22 -18.33
CA GLY A 229 25.70 -8.40 -19.17
C GLY A 229 25.63 -8.07 -20.67
N GLU A 230 24.66 -7.25 -21.08
CA GLU A 230 24.52 -6.81 -22.47
C GLU A 230 25.69 -5.92 -22.91
N ALA A 231 26.21 -5.07 -22.02
CA ALA A 231 27.40 -4.25 -22.25
C ALA A 231 28.73 -5.01 -22.09
N LYS A 232 28.69 -6.31 -21.74
CA LYS A 232 29.87 -7.16 -21.45
C LYS A 232 30.77 -6.60 -20.35
N LEU A 233 30.19 -5.90 -19.38
CA LEU A 233 30.88 -5.39 -18.20
C LEU A 233 30.93 -6.45 -17.10
N ARG A 234 32.02 -6.45 -16.32
CA ARG A 234 32.22 -7.42 -15.25
C ARG A 234 31.37 -7.05 -14.03
N PHE A 235 30.52 -7.98 -13.60
CA PHE A 235 29.89 -7.91 -12.28
C PHE A 235 30.95 -8.15 -11.19
N GLN A 236 30.97 -7.27 -10.18
CA GLN A 236 31.85 -7.36 -9.01
C GLN A 236 30.97 -7.37 -7.76
N ALA A 237 31.05 -8.45 -6.97
CA ALA A 237 30.20 -8.62 -5.80
C ALA A 237 30.50 -7.57 -4.73
N GLU A 238 31.75 -7.13 -4.66
CA GLU A 238 32.28 -6.11 -3.76
C GLU A 238 31.67 -4.72 -4.04
N HIS A 239 31.14 -4.48 -5.25
CA HIS A 239 30.47 -3.24 -5.61
C HIS A 239 28.97 -3.24 -5.29
N VAL A 240 28.47 -4.30 -4.66
CA VAL A 240 27.06 -4.45 -4.31
C VAL A 240 26.90 -4.37 -2.80
N TYR A 241 26.21 -3.34 -2.34
CA TYR A 241 25.75 -3.26 -0.96
C TYR A 241 24.27 -3.63 -0.89
N SER A 242 23.90 -4.42 0.12
CA SER A 242 22.52 -4.84 0.31
C SER A 242 22.04 -4.60 1.74
N PHE A 243 20.77 -4.25 1.87
CA PHE A 243 20.14 -4.00 3.17
C PHE A 243 18.72 -4.58 3.21
N THR A 244 18.19 -4.74 4.41
CA THR A 244 16.77 -5.05 4.70
C THR A 244 16.16 -3.93 5.52
N THR A 245 14.85 -4.01 5.77
CA THR A 245 14.14 -3.09 6.67
C THR A 245 14.80 -2.95 8.03
N GLU A 246 15.23 -4.06 8.63
CA GLU A 246 15.85 -4.09 9.96
C GLU A 246 17.22 -3.43 9.99
N THR A 247 17.98 -3.52 8.90
CA THR A 247 19.33 -2.93 8.80
C THR A 247 19.32 -1.49 8.28
N LYS A 248 18.19 -1.01 7.74
CA LYS A 248 18.03 0.36 7.25
C LYS A 248 18.41 1.44 8.28
N PRO A 249 18.12 1.31 9.60
CA PRO A 249 18.55 2.28 10.60
C PRO A 249 20.07 2.52 10.63
N ASP A 250 20.87 1.49 10.33
CA ASP A 250 22.34 1.56 10.29
C ASP A 250 22.88 1.93 8.91
N LEU A 251 22.01 2.16 7.92
CA LEU A 251 22.37 2.35 6.50
C LEU A 251 23.45 3.43 6.34
N LYS A 252 23.35 4.56 7.05
CA LYS A 252 24.35 5.63 6.99
C LYS A 252 25.76 5.16 7.37
N VAL A 253 25.87 4.40 8.44
CA VAL A 253 27.17 3.90 8.96
C VAL A 253 27.73 2.89 7.97
N LYS A 254 26.88 1.97 7.52
CA LYS A 254 27.27 0.91 6.57
C LYS A 254 27.60 1.43 5.18
N LEU A 255 26.90 2.45 4.68
CA LEU A 255 27.26 3.13 3.44
C LEU A 255 28.61 3.83 3.56
N LYS A 256 28.94 4.39 4.72
CA LYS A 256 30.26 5.00 4.94
C LYS A 256 31.38 3.97 4.88
N GLU A 257 31.22 2.83 5.55
CA GLU A 257 32.14 1.69 5.50
C GLU A 257 32.30 1.19 4.06
N PHE A 258 31.17 0.89 3.41
CA PHE A 258 31.12 0.41 2.04
C PHE A 258 31.80 1.35 1.03
N LEU A 259 31.49 2.64 1.06
CA LEU A 259 32.12 3.62 0.17
C LEU A 259 33.61 3.77 0.49
N HIS A 260 34.00 3.79 1.77
CA HIS A 260 35.41 3.90 2.12
C HIS A 260 36.25 2.72 1.60
N GLU A 261 35.71 1.50 1.65
CA GLU A 261 36.39 0.28 1.21
C GLU A 261 36.42 0.10 -0.32
N ASN A 262 35.39 0.60 -1.03
CA ASN A 262 35.18 0.26 -2.44
C ASN A 262 35.23 1.45 -3.41
N MET A 263 35.45 2.68 -2.94
CA MET A 263 35.40 3.88 -3.80
C MET A 263 36.37 3.80 -4.99
N ASP A 264 37.61 3.33 -4.79
CA ASP A 264 38.61 3.20 -5.86
C ASP A 264 38.20 2.18 -6.96
N GLY A 265 37.27 1.29 -6.61
CA GLY A 265 36.69 0.29 -7.50
C GLY A 265 35.52 0.79 -8.33
N MET A 266 34.93 1.94 -8.02
CA MET A 266 33.67 2.41 -8.61
C MET A 266 33.76 3.84 -9.15
N THR A 267 32.95 4.14 -10.18
CA THR A 267 32.80 5.49 -10.75
C THR A 267 31.34 5.96 -10.76
N ALA A 268 30.40 5.03 -10.57
CA ALA A 268 29.00 5.32 -10.46
C ALA A 268 28.30 4.30 -9.57
N ILE A 269 27.13 4.66 -9.04
CA ILE A 269 26.29 3.77 -8.23
C ILE A 269 24.82 3.95 -8.60
N VAL A 270 24.14 2.82 -8.79
CA VAL A 270 22.67 2.76 -8.91
C VAL A 270 22.12 2.51 -7.51
N CYS A 271 21.31 3.42 -7.01
CA CYS A 271 20.72 3.32 -5.68
C CYS A 271 19.35 2.66 -5.75
N TYR A 272 18.99 1.94 -4.67
CA TYR A 272 17.68 1.29 -4.56
C TYR A 272 16.55 2.27 -4.83
N ASN A 273 16.57 3.45 -4.22
CA ASN A 273 15.61 4.53 -4.45
C ASN A 273 16.23 5.90 -4.16
N ASP A 274 15.47 6.98 -4.34
CA ASP A 274 15.94 8.35 -4.09
C ASP A 274 16.34 8.62 -2.63
N GLU A 275 15.65 8.01 -1.65
CA GLU A 275 16.00 8.17 -0.23
C GLU A 275 17.41 7.64 0.04
N VAL A 276 17.70 6.44 -0.49
CA VAL A 276 19.03 5.83 -0.42
C VAL A 276 20.05 6.66 -1.20
N ALA A 277 19.70 7.17 -2.38
CA ALA A 277 20.57 8.03 -3.18
C ALA A 277 20.97 9.31 -2.43
N LEU A 278 20.02 9.97 -1.76
CA LEU A 278 20.31 11.16 -0.94
C LEU A 278 21.19 10.82 0.26
N GLU A 279 21.03 9.64 0.87
CA GLU A 279 21.93 9.22 1.95
C GLU A 279 23.34 8.95 1.43
N VAL A 280 23.49 8.34 0.25
CA VAL A 280 24.79 8.19 -0.44
C VAL A 280 25.43 9.57 -0.68
N VAL A 281 24.67 10.54 -1.20
CA VAL A 281 25.16 11.92 -1.40
C VAL A 281 25.65 12.52 -0.08
N ASN A 282 24.88 12.35 1.00
CA ASN A 282 25.24 12.87 2.32
C ASN A 282 26.49 12.20 2.89
N VAL A 283 26.67 10.90 2.68
CA VAL A 283 27.87 10.17 3.10
C VAL A 283 29.09 10.58 2.26
N CYS A 284 28.94 10.72 0.95
CA CYS A 284 29.99 11.20 0.05
C CYS A 284 30.51 12.58 0.50
N ARG A 285 29.61 13.51 0.85
CA ARG A 285 29.98 14.82 1.40
C ARG A 285 30.84 14.70 2.67
N LYS A 286 30.56 13.75 3.55
CA LYS A 286 31.34 13.51 4.77
C LYS A 286 32.69 12.83 4.52
N LEU A 287 32.81 12.10 3.41
CA LEU A 287 34.04 11.44 2.97
C LEU A 287 34.86 12.31 2.00
N ASN A 288 34.39 13.53 1.70
CA ASN A 288 34.98 14.40 0.67
C ASN A 288 35.04 13.75 -0.72
N ILE A 289 34.05 12.91 -1.06
CA ILE A 289 33.85 12.34 -2.39
C ILE A 289 32.95 13.30 -3.17
N ALA A 290 33.46 13.89 -4.25
CA ALA A 290 32.73 14.83 -5.08
C ALA A 290 31.72 14.11 -5.99
N ILE A 291 30.49 14.65 -6.04
CA ILE A 291 29.43 14.22 -6.95
C ILE A 291 29.14 15.37 -7.92
N PRO A 292 29.11 15.14 -9.24
CA PRO A 292 29.29 13.85 -9.91
C PRO A 292 30.76 13.50 -10.25
N ASP A 293 31.72 14.38 -9.93
CA ASP A 293 33.09 14.33 -10.46
C ASP A 293 33.88 13.05 -10.14
N GLN A 294 33.73 12.52 -8.92
CA GLN A 294 34.37 11.27 -8.49
C GLN A 294 33.39 10.10 -8.47
N LEU A 295 32.14 10.35 -8.08
CA LEU A 295 31.10 9.33 -8.06
C LEU A 295 29.80 9.87 -8.67
N SER A 296 29.32 9.20 -9.71
CA SER A 296 27.96 9.43 -10.23
C SER A 296 26.93 8.62 -9.45
N VAL A 297 25.76 9.21 -9.21
CA VAL A 297 24.67 8.61 -8.42
C VAL A 297 23.36 8.69 -9.19
N ILE A 298 22.66 7.57 -9.32
CA ILE A 298 21.29 7.52 -9.87
C ILE A 298 20.34 6.96 -8.83
N GLY A 299 19.25 7.69 -8.58
CA GLY A 299 18.13 7.26 -7.73
C GLY A 299 17.01 6.57 -8.50
N GLN A 300 15.92 6.29 -7.80
CA GLN A 300 14.67 5.79 -8.38
C GLN A 300 13.48 6.45 -7.68
N ASP A 301 12.37 6.50 -8.39
CA ASP A 301 11.01 6.89 -7.99
C ASP A 301 10.62 8.37 -8.21
N ASN A 302 11.54 9.27 -8.54
CA ASN A 302 11.29 10.71 -8.72
C ASN A 302 10.42 11.29 -7.59
N SER A 303 10.81 10.93 -6.37
CA SER A 303 10.13 11.23 -5.13
C SER A 303 10.06 12.72 -4.85
N TYR A 304 9.12 13.12 -3.98
CA TYR A 304 9.07 14.49 -3.47
C TYR A 304 10.39 14.90 -2.80
N MET A 305 11.07 13.96 -2.13
CA MET A 305 12.39 14.19 -1.54
C MET A 305 13.45 14.55 -2.59
N ALA A 306 13.50 13.85 -3.72
CA ALA A 306 14.44 14.16 -4.79
C ALA A 306 14.15 15.52 -5.43
N LYS A 307 12.88 15.86 -5.64
CA LYS A 307 12.47 17.16 -6.24
C LYS A 307 12.83 18.36 -5.38
N ASN A 308 12.88 18.18 -4.05
CA ASN A 308 13.14 19.24 -3.09
C ASN A 308 14.53 19.15 -2.44
N ALA A 309 15.39 18.24 -2.92
CA ALA A 309 16.77 18.16 -2.46
C ALA A 309 17.59 19.35 -2.98
N ASN A 310 18.65 19.70 -2.26
CA ASN A 310 19.61 20.73 -2.68
C ASN A 310 20.52 20.29 -3.84
N ILE A 311 20.31 19.09 -4.37
CA ILE A 311 21.02 18.52 -5.52
C ILE A 311 19.97 17.89 -6.43
N LYS A 312 20.03 18.18 -7.73
CA LYS A 312 19.11 17.61 -8.70
C LYS A 312 19.51 16.17 -8.99
N LEU A 313 18.89 15.21 -8.34
CA LEU A 313 19.17 13.79 -8.60
C LEU A 313 18.75 13.39 -10.01
N THR A 314 19.64 12.71 -10.73
CA THR A 314 19.23 11.85 -11.84
C THR A 314 18.49 10.64 -11.27
N THR A 315 17.27 10.38 -11.73
CA THR A 315 16.35 9.38 -11.16
C THR A 315 15.37 8.83 -12.20
N LEU A 316 14.56 7.84 -11.82
CA LEU A 316 13.55 7.20 -12.66
C LEU A 316 12.15 7.50 -12.12
N THR A 317 11.13 7.64 -12.95
CA THR A 317 9.77 7.93 -12.48
C THR A 317 9.09 6.73 -11.81
N HIS A 318 8.37 6.98 -10.71
CA HIS A 318 7.36 6.07 -10.17
C HIS A 318 5.96 6.70 -10.26
N PRO A 319 4.92 5.96 -10.68
CA PRO A 319 3.56 6.49 -10.87
C PRO A 319 2.80 6.54 -9.54
N GLN A 320 3.33 7.23 -8.53
CA GLN A 320 2.86 7.16 -7.14
C GLN A 320 1.35 7.43 -6.99
N GLU A 321 0.91 8.67 -7.23
CA GLU A 321 -0.50 9.06 -7.09
C GLU A 321 -1.40 8.35 -8.12
N LYS A 322 -0.91 8.18 -9.35
CA LYS A 322 -1.61 7.45 -10.40
C LYS A 322 -1.89 6.00 -10.03
N MET A 323 -0.92 5.31 -9.44
CA MET A 323 -1.05 3.91 -9.03
C MET A 323 -2.12 3.77 -7.95
N GLY A 324 -2.12 4.66 -6.96
CA GLY A 324 -3.15 4.69 -5.93
C GLY A 324 -4.55 4.90 -6.52
N HIS A 325 -4.68 5.87 -7.41
CA HIS A 325 -5.92 6.13 -8.14
C HIS A 325 -6.39 4.91 -8.93
N ASP A 326 -5.51 4.29 -9.72
CA ASP A 326 -5.83 3.16 -10.57
C ASP A 326 -6.21 1.90 -9.77
N ALA A 327 -5.58 1.68 -8.60
CA ALA A 327 -5.95 0.60 -7.67
C ALA A 327 -7.34 0.81 -7.07
N ALA A 328 -7.66 2.03 -6.62
CA ALA A 328 -8.99 2.37 -6.13
C ALA A 328 -10.07 2.24 -7.23
N GLU A 329 -9.77 2.70 -8.43
CA GLU A 329 -10.67 2.57 -9.59
C GLU A 329 -10.92 1.09 -9.94
N TRP A 330 -9.90 0.24 -9.85
CA TRP A 330 -10.05 -1.20 -10.08
C TRP A 330 -11.02 -1.82 -9.06
N ILE A 331 -10.85 -1.51 -7.77
CA ILE A 331 -11.73 -2.01 -6.70
C ILE A 331 -13.18 -1.53 -6.89
N ILE A 332 -13.37 -0.24 -7.18
CA ILE A 332 -14.70 0.33 -7.43
C ILE A 332 -15.39 -0.41 -8.58
N ARG A 333 -14.71 -0.55 -9.73
CA ARG A 333 -15.26 -1.25 -10.90
C ARG A 333 -15.59 -2.70 -10.60
N LYS A 334 -14.74 -3.39 -9.83
CA LYS A 334 -14.97 -4.77 -9.42
C LYS A 334 -16.23 -4.88 -8.56
N LEU A 335 -16.40 -3.96 -7.61
CA LEU A 335 -17.59 -3.89 -6.74
C LEU A 335 -18.87 -3.47 -7.46
N GLN A 336 -18.76 -2.83 -8.61
CA GLN A 336 -19.86 -2.51 -9.52
C GLN A 336 -20.18 -3.68 -10.49
N GLY A 337 -19.52 -4.82 -10.35
CA GLY A 337 -19.81 -6.04 -11.12
C GLY A 337 -19.10 -6.14 -12.47
N LYS A 338 -18.11 -5.28 -12.75
CA LYS A 338 -17.33 -5.36 -13.99
C LYS A 338 -16.49 -6.64 -14.00
N LYS A 339 -16.63 -7.43 -15.06
CA LYS A 339 -15.96 -8.75 -15.20
C LYS A 339 -14.63 -8.67 -15.95
N ASP A 340 -14.52 -7.80 -16.94
CA ASP A 340 -13.34 -7.66 -17.80
C ASP A 340 -12.42 -6.55 -17.28
N LEU A 341 -11.72 -6.83 -16.18
CA LEU A 341 -10.69 -5.95 -15.64
C LEU A 341 -9.30 -6.52 -15.97
N LYS A 342 -8.38 -5.63 -16.31
CA LYS A 342 -6.96 -5.98 -16.43
C LYS A 342 -6.46 -6.32 -15.03
N ASN A 343 -5.92 -7.53 -14.86
CA ASN A 343 -5.45 -8.00 -13.56
C ASN A 343 -3.96 -7.74 -13.35
N GLU A 344 -3.16 -7.64 -14.41
CA GLU A 344 -1.72 -7.40 -14.31
C GLU A 344 -1.38 -6.08 -15.00
N ASN A 345 -0.72 -5.18 -14.29
CA ASN A 345 -0.28 -3.94 -14.91
C ASN A 345 1.13 -3.54 -14.45
N TYR A 346 1.99 -3.31 -15.44
CA TYR A 346 3.32 -2.76 -15.26
C TYR A 346 3.41 -1.36 -15.86
N TYR A 347 3.65 -0.38 -15.01
CA TYR A 347 3.99 0.96 -15.47
C TYR A 347 5.41 1.00 -16.01
N GLN A 348 5.63 1.83 -17.02
CA GLN A 348 6.92 1.99 -17.65
C GLN A 348 7.66 3.17 -16.99
N PRO A 349 8.88 2.97 -16.47
CA PRO A 349 9.69 4.04 -15.91
C PRO A 349 10.30 4.91 -17.01
N GLU A 350 10.47 6.19 -16.70
CA GLU A 350 11.13 7.18 -17.54
C GLU A 350 12.32 7.79 -16.78
N LEU A 351 13.43 8.04 -17.49
CA LEU A 351 14.61 8.68 -16.93
C LEU A 351 14.38 10.19 -16.79
N ILE A 352 14.67 10.72 -15.61
CA ILE A 352 14.68 12.14 -15.29
C ILE A 352 16.13 12.55 -15.08
N GLN A 353 16.62 13.39 -16.00
CA GLN A 353 17.99 13.90 -15.93
C GLN A 353 18.15 14.93 -14.81
N GLY A 354 19.21 14.76 -14.03
CA GLY A 354 19.65 15.68 -12.98
C GLY A 354 21.08 16.16 -13.23
N GLU A 355 21.81 16.38 -12.15
CA GLU A 355 23.21 16.82 -12.15
C GLU A 355 24.15 15.83 -11.44
N THR A 356 23.64 14.68 -11.00
CA THR A 356 24.41 13.67 -10.24
C THR A 356 25.09 12.62 -11.09
N VAL A 357 25.09 12.78 -12.42
CA VAL A 357 25.76 11.86 -13.35
C VAL A 357 26.72 12.63 -14.25
N LYS A 358 27.96 12.18 -14.29
CA LYS A 358 29.03 12.74 -15.12
C LYS A 358 29.08 12.02 -16.47
N ASP A 359 29.37 12.76 -17.53
CA ASP A 359 29.73 12.17 -18.81
C ASP A 359 31.23 11.95 -18.89
N LEU A 360 31.68 10.69 -18.94
CA LEU A 360 33.10 10.35 -19.07
C LEU A 360 33.56 10.28 -20.53
N THR A 361 32.64 10.35 -21.49
CA THR A 361 32.98 10.30 -22.91
C THR A 361 33.56 11.64 -23.40
N GLU A 362 33.03 12.77 -22.92
CA GLU A 362 33.51 14.12 -23.23
C GLU A 362 34.93 14.38 -22.68
N ASP A 363 35.26 13.83 -21.51
CA ASP A 363 36.59 13.93 -20.88
C ASP A 363 37.69 13.19 -21.68
N ALA A 364 37.31 12.22 -22.52
CA ALA A 364 38.24 11.47 -23.37
C ALA A 364 38.60 12.25 -24.65
N GLU A 365 37.68 13.08 -25.17
CA GLU A 365 37.91 13.92 -26.34
C GLU A 365 38.77 15.16 -26.02
N GLY A 366 38.70 15.67 -24.79
CA GLY A 366 39.49 16.82 -24.32
C GLY A 366 40.98 16.56 -24.05
N ARG A 367 41.46 15.30 -24.14
CA ARG A 367 42.88 14.93 -23.89
C ARG A 367 43.74 14.88 -25.15
N PHE A 368 43.22 15.32 -26.30
CA PHE A 368 43.96 15.44 -27.56
C PHE A 368 44.28 16.91 -27.90
N TRP A 369 45.03 17.62 -27.04
CA TRP A 369 45.65 18.90 -27.39
C TRP A 369 47.01 19.08 -26.72
#